data_AF-A0A1C7M4E7-F1
#
_entry.id   AF-A0A1C7M4E7-F1
#
_cell.length_a   1.000
_cell.length_b   1.000
_cell.length_c   1.000
_cell.angle_alpha   90.00
_cell.angle_beta   90.00
_cell.angle_gamma   90.00
#
_symmetry.space_group_name_H-M   'P 1'
#
loop_
_entity.id
_entity.type
_entity.pdbx_description
1 polymer ?
#
loop_
_entity_poly.entity_id
_entity_poly.type
_entity_poly.pdbx_seq_one_letter_code
_entity_poly.pdbx_strand_id
1 'polypeptide(L)'
;MMHAGGNEALSNVLGWVSIACWLVVYSPQIIENYERKSGEGLSVFFVIIWLIGDFCNLTGALMAGLLPTIIFLGVYYTASEDTGLPSLADEESPLLAGNGHIQEEYDKRSNLKAWAVDDYIHRGVPRSKPAEVIEWRSQLLGWISAVMFLGARVPQIVKNFSTRCEGLSPFLFVYSISGNTTYFLSILAASTEMKHLVANAAWIAGSTLTVFLDIFVLFQFFWYQALERRRTRVA
;
A
#
# COMPACT_ATOMS: atom_id res chain seq x y z
N MET A 1 -3.04 28.67 17.24
CA MET A 1 -3.39 27.82 16.08
C MET A 1 -2.26 26.81 15.95
N MET A 2 -2.42 25.60 16.48
CA MET A 2 -1.34 24.61 16.53
C MET A 2 -1.12 24.05 15.11
N HIS A 3 0.08 24.21 14.57
CA HIS A 3 0.50 23.54 13.34
C HIS A 3 0.46 22.03 13.57
N ALA A 4 -0.57 21.36 13.08
CA ALA A 4 -0.61 19.91 12.92
C ALA A 4 0.27 19.51 11.73
N GLY A 5 1.57 19.81 11.81
CA GLY A 5 2.55 19.37 10.82
C GLY A 5 2.79 17.87 10.97
N GLY A 6 2.12 17.06 10.15
CA GLY A 6 2.41 15.64 10.05
C GLY A 6 3.85 15.37 9.59
N ASN A 7 4.40 14.22 9.98
CA ASN A 7 5.72 13.78 9.59
C ASN A 7 5.64 13.04 8.24
N GLU A 8 5.81 13.78 7.15
CA GLU A 8 5.72 13.26 5.77
C GLU A 8 6.73 12.14 5.49
N ALA A 9 7.96 12.27 6.00
CA ALA A 9 9.00 11.25 5.82
C ALA A 9 8.59 9.93 6.49
N LEU A 10 8.07 10.00 7.72
CA LEU A 10 7.56 8.83 8.43
C LEU A 10 6.35 8.22 7.73
N SER A 11 5.40 9.05 7.26
CA SER A 11 4.27 8.60 6.45
C SER A 11 4.72 7.82 5.22
N ASN A 12 5.68 8.35 4.47
CA ASN A 12 6.19 7.72 3.26
C ASN A 12 6.87 6.37 3.55
N VAL A 13 7.72 6.30 4.57
CA VAL A 13 8.37 5.03 4.98
C VAL A 13 7.32 3.99 5.37
N LEU A 14 6.34 4.37 6.19
CA LEU A 14 5.28 3.47 6.62
C LEU A 14 4.41 2.99 5.44
N GLY A 15 4.13 3.87 4.48
CA GLY A 15 3.41 3.54 3.24
C GLY A 15 4.17 2.53 2.38
N TRP A 16 5.48 2.71 2.18
CA TRP A 16 6.32 1.75 1.43
C TRP A 16 6.44 0.40 2.13
N VAL A 17 6.56 0.39 3.47
CA VAL A 17 6.53 -0.86 4.24
C VAL A 17 5.19 -1.58 4.06
N SER A 18 4.07 -0.84 4.06
CA SER A 18 2.76 -1.42 3.79
C SER A 18 2.70 -2.09 2.41
N ILE A 19 3.14 -1.39 1.36
CA ILE A 19 3.18 -1.92 0.00
C ILE A 19 4.06 -3.19 -0.06
N ALA A 20 5.23 -3.18 0.59
CA ALA A 20 6.11 -4.35 0.64
C ALA A 20 5.44 -5.55 1.32
N CYS A 21 4.71 -5.35 2.42
CA CYS A 21 3.93 -6.42 3.06
C CYS A 21 2.86 -6.99 2.13
N TRP A 22 2.13 -6.12 1.41
CA TRP A 22 1.08 -6.55 0.48
C TRP A 22 1.62 -7.29 -0.75
N LEU A 23 2.80 -6.93 -1.25
CA LEU A 23 3.44 -7.63 -2.37
C LEU A 23 3.74 -9.10 -2.06
N VAL A 24 4.03 -9.42 -0.80
CA VAL A 24 4.41 -10.79 -0.39
C VAL A 24 3.31 -11.52 0.39
N VAL A 25 2.13 -10.90 0.57
CA VAL A 25 1.09 -11.40 1.50
C VAL A 25 0.60 -12.81 1.17
N TYR A 26 0.51 -13.16 -0.12
CA TYR A 26 0.04 -14.47 -0.57
C TYR A 26 1.15 -15.52 -0.63
N SER A 27 2.41 -15.10 -0.67
CA SER A 27 3.55 -16.01 -0.84
C SER A 27 3.59 -17.14 0.19
N PRO A 28 3.36 -16.92 1.50
CA PRO A 28 3.40 -18.00 2.48
C PRO A 28 2.32 -19.06 2.26
N GLN A 29 1.11 -18.66 1.84
CA GLN A 29 0.04 -19.62 1.57
C GLN A 29 0.29 -20.38 0.27
N ILE A 30 0.85 -19.74 -0.75
CA ILE A 30 1.24 -20.40 -1.99
C ILE A 30 2.29 -21.47 -1.69
N ILE A 31 3.29 -21.16 -0.85
CA ILE A 31 4.32 -22.11 -0.41
C ILE A 31 3.67 -23.28 0.34
N GLU A 32 2.83 -23.01 1.35
CA GLU A 32 2.14 -24.06 2.12
C GLU A 32 1.30 -24.98 1.22
N ASN A 33 0.56 -24.40 0.27
CA ASN A 33 -0.24 -25.17 -0.69
C ASN A 33 0.65 -26.04 -1.60
N TYR A 34 1.80 -25.51 -2.04
CA TYR A 34 2.74 -26.23 -2.87
C TYR A 34 3.40 -27.39 -2.12
N GLU A 35 3.75 -27.21 -0.85
CA GLU A 35 4.35 -28.24 0.00
C GLU A 35 3.32 -29.35 0.32
N ARG A 36 2.09 -28.98 0.65
CA ARG A 36 1.01 -29.93 0.97
C ARG A 36 0.35 -30.59 -0.22
N LYS A 37 0.56 -30.07 -1.44
CA LYS A 37 -0.17 -30.47 -2.65
C LYS A 37 -1.70 -30.36 -2.49
N SER A 38 -2.16 -29.45 -1.63
CA SER A 38 -3.58 -29.19 -1.36
C SER A 38 -3.80 -27.70 -1.09
N GLY A 39 -4.87 -27.14 -1.67
CA GLY A 39 -5.32 -25.77 -1.43
C GLY A 39 -6.45 -25.66 -0.39
N GLU A 40 -6.71 -26.73 0.36
CA GLU A 40 -7.88 -26.82 1.22
C GLU A 40 -7.79 -25.96 2.49
N GLY A 41 -6.63 -25.42 2.86
CA GLY A 41 -6.49 -24.62 4.07
C GLY A 41 -7.05 -23.20 3.96
N LEU A 42 -6.91 -22.56 2.80
CA LEU A 42 -7.44 -21.21 2.57
C LEU A 42 -8.85 -21.27 1.98
N SER A 43 -9.76 -20.41 2.43
CA SER A 43 -11.11 -20.32 1.89
C SER A 43 -11.10 -19.65 0.51
N VAL A 44 -11.63 -20.32 -0.50
CA VAL A 44 -11.77 -19.73 -1.85
C VAL A 44 -12.68 -18.51 -1.81
N PHE A 45 -13.73 -18.54 -0.99
CA PHE A 45 -14.63 -17.38 -0.79
C PHE A 45 -13.91 -16.19 -0.15
N PHE A 46 -12.98 -16.43 0.78
CA PHE A 46 -12.13 -15.37 1.33
C PHE A 46 -11.34 -14.70 0.21
N VAL A 47 -10.70 -15.47 -0.67
CA VAL A 47 -9.92 -14.94 -1.80
C VAL A 47 -10.81 -14.17 -2.78
N ILE A 48 -11.96 -14.71 -3.17
CA ILE A 48 -12.84 -14.06 -4.15
C ILE A 48 -13.37 -12.72 -3.62
N ILE A 49 -13.89 -12.69 -2.38
CA ILE A 49 -14.43 -11.46 -1.79
C ILE A 49 -13.32 -10.43 -1.61
N TRP A 50 -12.13 -10.87 -1.19
CA TRP A 50 -10.97 -10.00 -1.07
C TRP A 50 -10.59 -9.40 -2.42
N LEU A 51 -10.44 -10.20 -3.48
CA LEU A 51 -10.11 -9.69 -4.82
C LEU A 51 -11.13 -8.67 -5.35
N ILE A 52 -12.42 -8.88 -5.08
CA ILE A 52 -13.46 -7.89 -5.39
C ILE A 52 -13.23 -6.59 -4.60
N GLY A 53 -12.93 -6.71 -3.30
CA GLY A 53 -12.54 -5.58 -2.46
C GLY A 53 -11.32 -4.83 -2.99
N ASP A 54 -10.27 -5.54 -3.43
CA ASP A 54 -9.06 -4.95 -4.00
C ASP A 54 -9.36 -4.18 -5.29
N PHE A 55 -10.22 -4.74 -6.15
CA PHE A 55 -10.67 -4.06 -7.36
C PHE A 55 -11.45 -2.77 -7.05
N CYS A 56 -12.37 -2.82 -6.09
CA CYS A 56 -13.11 -1.64 -5.62
C CYS A 56 -12.16 -0.60 -4.99
N ASN A 57 -11.21 -1.06 -4.18
CA ASN A 57 -10.23 -0.21 -3.50
C ASN A 57 -9.31 0.50 -4.50
N LEU A 58 -8.80 -0.24 -5.50
CA LEU A 58 -8.01 0.31 -6.59
C LEU A 58 -8.82 1.35 -7.36
N THR A 59 -10.03 1.02 -7.79
CA THR A 59 -10.89 1.96 -8.54
C THR A 59 -11.18 3.22 -7.72
N GLY A 60 -11.50 3.09 -6.43
CA GLY A 60 -11.71 4.22 -5.53
C GLY A 60 -10.45 5.09 -5.37
N ALA A 61 -9.27 4.48 -5.24
CA ALA A 61 -7.99 5.18 -5.14
C ALA A 61 -7.59 5.89 -6.46
N LEU A 62 -7.87 5.27 -7.61
CA LEU A 62 -7.68 5.89 -8.93
C LEU A 62 -8.56 7.15 -9.07
N MET A 63 -9.83 7.06 -8.66
CA MET A 63 -10.78 8.18 -8.73
C MET A 63 -10.40 9.32 -7.77
N ALA A 64 -9.92 9.00 -6.56
CA ALA A 64 -9.37 10.00 -5.64
C ALA A 64 -8.04 10.62 -6.11
N GLY A 65 -7.47 10.18 -7.23
CA GLY A 65 -6.21 10.69 -7.75
C GLY A 65 -5.01 10.39 -6.86
N LEU A 66 -5.07 9.37 -6.01
CA LEU A 66 -4.04 9.05 -5.00
C LEU A 66 -2.79 8.36 -5.59
N LEU A 67 -2.91 7.66 -6.73
CA LEU A 67 -1.81 6.90 -7.34
C LEU A 67 -1.53 7.20 -8.84
N PRO A 68 -2.51 7.55 -9.69
CA PRO A 68 -2.25 7.81 -11.11
C PRO A 68 -1.54 9.12 -11.36
N THR A 69 -1.86 10.16 -10.59
CA THR A 69 -1.32 11.50 -10.81
C THR A 69 0.19 11.53 -10.66
N ILE A 70 0.81 10.81 -9.72
CA ILE A 70 2.28 10.74 -9.62
C ILE A 70 2.91 10.00 -10.79
N ILE A 71 2.27 8.94 -11.31
CA ILE A 71 2.76 8.18 -12.48
C ILE A 71 2.56 9.01 -13.76
N PHE A 72 1.38 9.60 -13.97
CA PHE A 72 1.08 10.49 -15.09
C PHE A 72 1.88 11.78 -15.02
N LEU A 73 2.14 12.33 -13.85
CA LEU A 73 2.98 13.52 -13.66
C LEU A 73 4.45 13.16 -13.87
N GLY A 74 4.89 11.97 -13.44
CA GLY A 74 6.20 11.42 -13.79
C GLY A 74 6.36 11.26 -15.30
N VAL A 75 5.40 10.59 -15.96
CA VAL A 75 5.37 10.43 -17.43
C VAL A 75 5.25 11.77 -18.14
N TYR A 76 4.45 12.73 -17.63
CA TYR A 76 4.30 14.07 -18.18
C TYR A 76 5.59 14.88 -18.04
N TYR A 77 6.27 14.82 -16.89
CA TYR A 77 7.56 15.47 -16.70
C TYR A 77 8.64 14.85 -17.62
N THR A 78 8.70 13.52 -17.71
CA THR A 78 9.59 12.78 -18.62
C THR A 78 9.23 13.02 -20.10
N ALA A 79 7.97 13.20 -20.46
CA ALA A 79 7.56 13.52 -21.83
C ALA A 79 7.77 15.02 -22.16
N SER A 80 7.69 15.90 -21.16
CA SER A 80 8.02 17.33 -21.29
C SER A 80 9.52 17.58 -21.39
N GLU A 81 10.35 16.63 -20.93
CA GLU A 81 11.79 16.58 -21.19
C GLU A 81 12.08 16.33 -22.69
N ASP A 82 11.21 15.59 -23.38
CA ASP A 82 11.37 15.19 -24.78
C ASP A 82 10.64 16.12 -25.78
N THR A 83 9.73 16.98 -25.30
CA THR A 83 9.05 17.98 -26.16
C THR A 83 9.72 19.35 -26.07
N GLY A 84 10.96 19.40 -26.55
CA GLY A 84 11.50 20.52 -27.31
C GLY A 84 11.50 21.92 -26.69
N LEU A 85 12.66 22.30 -26.15
CA LEU A 85 13.31 23.51 -26.64
C LEU A 85 14.58 23.11 -27.42
N PRO A 86 14.48 22.74 -28.72
CA PRO A 86 15.64 22.57 -29.57
C PRO A 86 16.00 23.93 -30.17
N SER A 87 16.94 24.60 -29.55
CA SER A 87 17.83 25.61 -30.14
C SER A 87 18.86 25.88 -29.03
N LEU A 88 19.96 25.14 -28.92
CA LEU A 88 21.22 25.43 -29.63
C LEU A 88 22.21 24.27 -29.37
N ALA A 89 21.79 23.01 -29.57
CA ALA A 89 22.63 21.84 -29.32
C ALA A 89 22.71 20.89 -30.53
N ASP A 90 22.74 21.46 -31.74
CA ASP A 90 23.37 20.78 -32.88
C ASP A 90 24.89 20.93 -32.75
N GLU A 91 25.50 20.16 -31.85
CA GLU A 91 26.91 19.76 -31.99
C GLU A 91 27.17 18.52 -31.13
N GLU A 92 26.89 17.35 -31.71
CA GLU A 92 27.38 16.08 -31.17
C GLU A 92 28.91 16.13 -31.06
N SER A 93 29.43 16.05 -29.85
CA SER A 93 30.83 15.71 -29.60
C SER A 93 30.91 14.31 -28.98
N PRO A 94 31.43 13.29 -29.70
CA PRO A 94 31.60 11.91 -29.24
C PRO A 94 32.52 11.71 -28.02
N LEU A 95 32.92 12.78 -27.32
CA LEU A 95 33.99 12.80 -26.33
C LEU A 95 33.55 12.44 -24.90
N LEU A 96 32.26 12.28 -24.64
CA LEU A 96 31.74 12.07 -23.28
C LEU A 96 31.41 10.60 -22.93
N ALA A 97 31.46 9.68 -23.90
CA ALA A 97 31.13 8.27 -23.68
C ALA A 97 32.16 7.46 -22.88
N GLY A 98 33.28 8.07 -22.45
CA GLY A 98 34.41 7.36 -21.84
C GLY A 98 34.68 7.65 -20.35
N ASN A 99 34.03 8.65 -19.73
CA ASN A 99 34.39 9.12 -18.39
C ASN A 99 33.17 9.16 -17.45
N GLY A 100 33.01 8.11 -16.64
CA GLY A 100 31.90 7.97 -15.69
C GLY A 100 31.75 9.10 -14.67
N HIS A 101 32.83 9.82 -14.35
CA HIS A 101 32.78 11.01 -13.50
C HIS A 101 32.04 12.19 -14.13
N ILE A 102 32.09 12.34 -15.46
CA ILE A 102 31.42 13.44 -16.17
C ILE A 102 29.93 13.13 -16.34
N GLN A 103 29.58 11.85 -16.52
CA GLN A 103 28.19 11.39 -16.49
C GLN A 103 27.57 11.61 -15.10
N GLU A 104 28.30 11.28 -14.02
CA GLU A 104 27.83 11.49 -12.65
C GLU A 104 27.68 12.99 -12.30
N GLU A 105 28.55 13.86 -12.82
CA GLU A 105 28.42 15.30 -12.65
C GLU A 105 27.27 15.89 -13.48
N TYR A 106 26.98 15.33 -14.66
CA TYR A 106 25.83 15.69 -15.47
C TYR A 106 24.51 15.27 -14.80
N ASP A 107 24.43 14.05 -14.25
CA ASP A 107 23.28 13.56 -13.47
C ASP A 107 23.08 14.36 -12.16
N LYS A 108 24.17 14.80 -11.52
CA LYS A 108 24.08 15.73 -10.37
C LYS A 108 23.55 17.10 -10.80
N ARG A 109 23.97 17.62 -11.97
CA ARG A 109 23.50 18.92 -12.48
C ARG A 109 22.07 18.87 -13.01
N SER A 110 21.61 17.77 -13.59
CA SER A 110 20.22 17.61 -14.04
C SER A 110 19.27 17.57 -12.83
N ASN A 111 19.60 16.79 -11.81
CA ASN A 111 18.86 16.77 -10.54
C ASN A 111 18.92 18.12 -9.81
N LEU A 112 20.05 18.84 -9.87
CA LEU A 112 20.20 20.16 -9.26
C LEU A 112 19.32 21.22 -9.95
N LYS A 113 19.15 21.13 -11.28
CA LYS A 113 18.23 21.99 -12.03
C LYS A 113 16.78 21.70 -11.69
N ALA A 114 16.40 20.41 -11.58
CA ALA A 114 15.06 20.02 -11.14
C ALA A 114 14.75 20.54 -9.72
N TRP A 115 15.71 20.43 -8.81
CA TRP A 115 15.61 20.95 -7.45
C TRP A 115 15.56 22.48 -7.40
N ALA A 116 16.34 23.16 -8.24
CA ALA A 116 16.33 24.63 -8.33
C ALA A 116 15.05 25.20 -8.98
N VAL A 117 14.44 24.46 -9.91
CA VAL A 117 13.14 24.82 -10.50
C VAL A 117 12.01 24.55 -9.51
N ASP A 118 12.05 23.44 -8.76
CA ASP A 118 11.11 23.19 -7.64
C ASP A 118 11.21 24.32 -6.60
N ASP A 119 12.43 24.66 -6.16
CA ASP A 119 12.69 25.77 -5.23
C ASP A 119 12.23 27.12 -5.81
N TYR A 120 12.45 27.37 -7.12
CA TYR A 120 12.04 28.62 -7.77
C TYR A 120 10.52 28.76 -7.91
N ILE A 121 9.82 27.68 -8.29
CA ILE A 121 8.35 27.65 -8.41
C ILE A 121 7.68 27.76 -7.04
N HIS A 122 8.28 27.15 -6.01
CA HIS A 122 7.74 27.15 -4.64
C HIS A 122 8.34 28.24 -3.75
N ARG A 123 9.22 29.09 -4.29
CA ARG A 123 9.76 30.25 -3.58
C ARG A 123 8.65 31.26 -3.35
N GLY A 124 8.17 31.33 -2.12
CA GLY A 124 7.13 32.28 -1.70
C GLY A 124 5.70 31.80 -1.91
N VAL A 125 5.49 30.62 -2.50
CA VAL A 125 4.20 29.92 -2.54
C VAL A 125 4.27 28.80 -1.50
N PRO A 126 3.51 28.84 -0.40
CA PRO A 126 3.44 27.72 0.53
C PRO A 126 3.11 26.46 -0.27
N ARG A 127 3.81 25.33 -0.04
CA ARG A 127 3.41 24.01 -0.55
C ARG A 127 1.98 23.75 -0.06
N SER A 128 0.99 24.14 -0.85
CA SER A 128 -0.39 23.81 -0.56
C SER A 128 -0.50 22.32 -0.86
N LYS A 129 -0.69 21.51 0.19
CA LYS A 129 -1.08 20.11 0.02
C LYS A 129 -2.18 20.08 -1.05
N PRO A 130 -2.09 19.24 -2.11
CA PRO A 130 -3.16 19.13 -3.07
C PRO A 130 -4.45 18.97 -2.28
N ALA A 131 -5.40 19.88 -2.49
CA ALA A 131 -6.57 19.96 -1.62
C ALA A 131 -7.20 18.57 -1.58
N GLU A 132 -7.29 17.97 -0.40
CA GLU A 132 -7.97 16.69 -0.26
C GLU A 132 -9.42 16.89 -0.69
N VAL A 133 -9.71 16.46 -1.91
CA VAL A 133 -11.04 16.52 -2.49
C VAL A 133 -11.76 15.28 -1.99
N ILE A 134 -12.75 15.50 -1.12
CA ILE A 134 -13.65 14.44 -0.69
C ILE A 134 -14.59 14.16 -1.86
N GLU A 135 -14.14 13.33 -2.80
CA GLU A 135 -15.00 12.87 -3.89
C GLU A 135 -15.89 11.74 -3.38
N TRP A 136 -17.20 11.97 -3.38
CA TRP A 136 -18.18 11.02 -2.84
C TRP A 136 -18.13 9.63 -3.52
N ARG A 137 -17.72 9.55 -4.79
CA ARG A 137 -17.60 8.29 -5.53
C ARG A 137 -16.45 7.43 -5.01
N SER A 138 -15.30 8.07 -4.76
CA SER A 138 -14.15 7.42 -4.15
C SER A 138 -14.48 6.96 -2.73
N GLN A 139 -15.17 7.81 -1.95
CA GLN A 139 -15.64 7.44 -0.61
C GLN A 139 -16.58 6.23 -0.65
N LEU A 140 -17.55 6.20 -1.56
CA LEU A 140 -18.47 5.08 -1.72
C LEU A 140 -17.71 3.78 -2.03
N LEU A 141 -16.78 3.82 -2.99
CA LEU A 141 -15.96 2.65 -3.35
C LEU A 141 -15.02 2.21 -2.22
N GLY A 142 -14.46 3.15 -1.46
CA GLY A 142 -13.67 2.86 -0.27
C GLY A 142 -14.50 2.19 0.83
N TRP A 143 -15.74 2.61 1.05
CA TRP A 143 -16.62 1.95 2.02
C TRP A 143 -17.07 0.57 1.54
N ILE A 144 -17.33 0.40 0.24
CA ILE A 144 -17.61 -0.92 -0.35
C ILE A 144 -16.40 -1.85 -0.17
N SER A 145 -15.18 -1.38 -0.48
CA SER A 145 -13.97 -2.20 -0.30
C SER A 145 -13.75 -2.55 1.17
N ALA A 146 -13.96 -1.61 2.09
CA ALA A 146 -13.89 -1.89 3.53
C ALA A 146 -14.88 -3.00 3.93
N VAL A 147 -16.15 -2.92 3.51
CA VAL A 147 -17.16 -3.96 3.78
C VAL A 147 -16.74 -5.31 3.20
N MET A 148 -16.19 -5.33 1.98
CA MET A 148 -15.72 -6.57 1.35
C MET A 148 -14.53 -7.16 2.08
N PHE A 149 -13.54 -6.36 2.48
CA PHE A 149 -12.39 -6.85 3.24
C PHE A 149 -12.80 -7.48 4.57
N LEU A 150 -13.78 -6.88 5.25
CA LEU A 150 -14.34 -7.44 6.48
C LEU A 150 -15.15 -8.71 6.21
N GLY A 151 -16.01 -8.66 5.19
CA GLY A 151 -16.81 -9.79 4.74
C GLY A 151 -15.97 -10.99 4.33
N ALA A 152 -14.80 -10.76 3.72
CA ALA A 152 -13.88 -11.82 3.31
C ALA A 152 -13.41 -12.67 4.48
N ARG A 153 -13.21 -12.08 5.67
CA ARG A 153 -12.73 -12.81 6.86
C ARG A 153 -13.78 -13.77 7.41
N VAL A 154 -15.07 -13.51 7.20
CA VAL A 154 -16.16 -14.36 7.72
C VAL A 154 -16.08 -15.79 7.16
N PRO A 155 -16.00 -16.03 5.83
CA PRO A 155 -15.77 -17.36 5.28
C PRO A 155 -14.53 -18.07 5.82
N GLN A 156 -13.42 -17.36 6.06
CA GLN A 156 -12.22 -17.98 6.60
C GLN A 156 -12.40 -18.37 8.07
N ILE A 157 -12.99 -17.49 8.88
CA ILE A 157 -13.30 -17.76 10.29
C ILE A 157 -14.21 -18.98 10.43
N VAL A 158 -15.26 -19.05 9.59
CA VAL A 158 -16.18 -20.19 9.55
C VAL A 158 -15.43 -21.45 9.13
N LYS A 159 -14.62 -21.39 8.07
CA LYS A 159 -13.82 -22.52 7.61
C LYS A 159 -12.87 -23.04 8.70
N ASN A 160 -12.22 -22.13 9.43
CA ASN A 160 -11.33 -22.47 10.54
C ASN A 160 -12.04 -23.23 11.67
N PHE A 161 -13.31 -22.94 11.96
CA PHE A 161 -14.09 -23.71 12.94
C PHE A 161 -14.29 -25.17 12.52
N SER A 162 -14.42 -25.42 11.22
CA SER A 162 -14.61 -26.77 10.68
C SER A 162 -13.28 -27.51 10.47
N THR A 163 -12.26 -26.84 9.94
CA THR A 163 -10.97 -27.45 9.55
C THR A 163 -9.90 -27.37 10.62
N ARG A 164 -10.17 -26.68 11.74
CA ARG A 164 -9.18 -26.41 12.80
C ARG A 164 -7.88 -25.79 12.29
N CYS A 165 -8.00 -24.97 11.23
CA CYS A 165 -6.90 -24.31 10.53
C CYS A 165 -5.89 -25.26 9.86
N GLU A 166 -6.29 -26.48 9.52
CA GLU A 166 -5.44 -27.39 8.75
C GLU A 166 -5.09 -26.81 7.38
N GLY A 167 -3.79 -26.79 7.03
CA GLY A 167 -3.29 -26.26 5.74
C GLY A 167 -3.29 -24.73 5.61
N LEU A 168 -3.65 -23.99 6.65
CA LEU A 168 -3.62 -22.53 6.65
C LEU A 168 -2.25 -22.01 7.08
N SER A 169 -1.62 -21.13 6.29
CA SER A 169 -0.39 -20.46 6.68
C SER A 169 -0.70 -19.25 7.58
N PRO A 170 -0.22 -19.20 8.83
CA PRO A 170 -0.45 -18.05 9.70
C PRO A 170 0.24 -16.78 9.19
N PHE A 171 1.31 -16.92 8.40
CA PHE A 171 2.10 -15.80 7.88
C PHE A 171 1.30 -14.92 6.91
N LEU A 172 0.30 -15.45 6.21
CA LEU A 172 -0.62 -14.64 5.39
C LEU A 172 -1.30 -13.55 6.23
N PHE A 173 -1.76 -13.90 7.43
CA PHE A 173 -2.41 -12.96 8.34
C PHE A 173 -1.40 -12.04 9.03
N VAL A 174 -0.19 -12.52 9.31
CA VAL A 174 0.90 -11.67 9.85
C VAL A 174 1.28 -10.55 8.88
N TYR A 175 1.44 -10.87 7.59
CA TYR A 175 1.71 -9.84 6.58
C TYR A 175 0.51 -8.90 6.38
N SER A 176 -0.72 -9.42 6.39
CA SER A 176 -1.93 -8.59 6.31
C SER A 176 -2.04 -7.62 7.50
N ILE A 177 -1.79 -8.08 8.72
CA ILE A 177 -1.76 -7.23 9.93
C ILE A 177 -0.66 -6.18 9.82
N SER A 178 0.54 -6.59 9.42
CA SER A 178 1.69 -5.68 9.29
C SER A 178 1.40 -4.58 8.26
N GLY A 179 0.91 -4.97 7.08
CA GLY A 179 0.59 -4.02 6.00
C GLY A 179 -0.54 -3.06 6.35
N ASN A 180 -1.61 -3.54 6.98
CA ASN A 180 -2.72 -2.67 7.42
C ASN A 180 -2.31 -1.74 8.58
N THR A 181 -1.49 -2.23 9.51
CA THR A 181 -1.03 -1.42 10.64
C THR A 181 -0.12 -0.29 10.16
N THR A 182 0.86 -0.58 9.30
CA THR A 182 1.76 0.44 8.77
C THR A 182 1.03 1.43 7.86
N TYR A 183 0.04 0.99 7.09
CA TYR A 183 -0.81 1.90 6.31
C TYR A 183 -1.67 2.83 7.17
N PHE A 184 -2.31 2.30 8.21
CA PHE A 184 -3.05 3.13 9.16
C PHE A 184 -2.14 4.17 9.82
N LEU A 185 -0.95 3.74 10.26
CA LEU A 185 0.04 4.65 10.84
C LEU A 185 0.56 5.67 9.84
N SER A 186 0.66 5.33 8.53
CA SER A 186 1.08 6.30 7.52
C SER A 186 0.07 7.44 7.39
N ILE A 187 -1.24 7.12 7.41
CA ILE A 187 -2.31 8.13 7.39
C ILE A 187 -2.19 9.06 8.61
N LEU A 188 -2.05 8.50 9.82
CA LEU A 188 -1.89 9.31 11.03
C LEU A 188 -0.61 10.15 11.04
N ALA A 189 0.48 9.61 10.49
CA ALA A 189 1.74 10.34 10.36
C ALA A 189 1.64 11.50 9.36
N ALA A 190 0.84 11.37 8.30
CA ALA A 190 0.65 12.41 7.28
C ALA A 190 -0.11 13.64 7.81
N SER A 191 -1.17 13.42 8.59
CA SER A 191 -1.91 14.48 9.28
C SER A 191 -2.91 13.91 10.28
N THR A 192 -3.13 14.62 11.39
CA THR A 192 -4.21 14.32 12.35
C THR A 192 -5.38 15.31 12.24
N GLU A 193 -5.40 16.13 11.18
CA GLU A 193 -6.49 17.06 10.92
C GLU A 193 -7.79 16.32 10.57
N MET A 194 -8.92 16.80 11.08
CA MET A 194 -10.22 16.14 10.88
C MET A 194 -10.60 15.97 9.40
N LYS A 195 -10.23 16.93 8.54
CA LYS A 195 -10.50 16.84 7.09
C LYS A 195 -9.75 15.64 6.47
N HIS A 196 -8.49 15.46 6.84
CA HIS A 196 -7.65 14.33 6.41
C HIS A 196 -8.18 13.00 6.91
N LEU A 197 -8.55 12.92 8.19
CA LEU A 197 -9.09 11.70 8.76
C LEU A 197 -10.43 11.31 8.16
N VAL A 198 -11.30 12.27 7.87
CA VAL A 198 -12.59 12.03 7.20
C VAL A 198 -12.38 11.61 5.74
N ALA A 199 -11.45 12.25 5.02
CA ALA A 199 -11.11 11.86 3.66
C ALA A 199 -10.56 10.42 3.59
N ASN A 200 -9.87 9.96 4.63
CA ASN A 200 -9.31 8.61 4.72
C ASN A 200 -10.15 7.64 5.57
N ALA A 201 -11.37 8.01 5.97
CA ALA A 201 -12.13 7.27 6.98
C ALA A 201 -12.45 5.81 6.59
N ALA A 202 -12.79 5.58 5.31
CA ALA A 202 -13.09 4.23 4.81
C ALA A 202 -11.87 3.30 4.89
N TRP A 203 -10.69 3.82 4.54
CA TRP A 203 -9.42 3.12 4.61
C TRP A 203 -8.99 2.85 6.05
N ILE A 204 -9.13 3.84 6.93
CA ILE A 204 -8.88 3.68 8.37
C ILE A 204 -9.78 2.58 8.95
N ALA A 205 -11.09 2.64 8.67
CA ALA A 205 -12.06 1.66 9.16
C ALA A 205 -11.76 0.26 8.61
N GLY A 206 -11.53 0.15 7.30
CA GLY A 206 -11.18 -1.09 6.63
C GLY A 206 -9.92 -1.73 7.21
N SER A 207 -8.83 -0.97 7.36
CA SER A 207 -7.56 -1.48 7.88
C SER A 207 -7.63 -1.85 9.36
N THR A 208 -8.23 -1.00 10.20
CA THR A 208 -8.30 -1.25 11.65
C THR A 208 -9.11 -2.50 11.98
N LEU A 209 -10.29 -2.62 11.38
CA LEU A 209 -11.17 -3.74 11.67
C LEU A 209 -10.72 -5.03 10.95
N THR A 210 -10.02 -4.92 9.83
CA THR A 210 -9.30 -6.06 9.22
C THR A 210 -8.21 -6.59 10.15
N VAL A 211 -7.39 -5.72 10.75
CA VAL A 211 -6.37 -6.13 11.73
C VAL A 211 -7.00 -6.89 12.89
N PHE A 212 -8.13 -6.40 13.41
CA PHE A 212 -8.85 -7.07 14.48
C PHE A 212 -9.30 -8.49 14.09
N LEU A 213 -9.89 -8.66 12.91
CA LEU A 213 -10.34 -9.97 12.43
C LEU A 213 -9.18 -10.92 12.10
N ASP A 214 -8.08 -10.40 11.57
CA ASP A 214 -6.88 -11.19 11.29
C ASP A 214 -6.20 -11.66 12.60
N ILE A 215 -6.20 -10.83 13.65
CA ILE A 215 -5.78 -11.25 15.00
C ILE A 215 -6.69 -12.38 15.52
N PHE A 216 -8.00 -12.28 15.30
CA PHE A 216 -8.93 -13.34 15.68
C PHE A 216 -8.65 -14.66 14.94
N VAL A 217 -8.34 -14.60 13.64
CA VAL A 217 -7.93 -15.78 12.85
C VAL A 217 -6.61 -16.37 13.38
N LEU A 218 -5.62 -15.55 13.70
CA LEU A 218 -4.37 -16.01 14.32
C LEU A 218 -4.63 -16.67 15.69
N PHE A 219 -5.53 -16.09 16.48
CA PHE A 219 -5.95 -16.70 17.74
C PHE A 219 -6.57 -18.10 17.51
N GLN A 220 -7.47 -18.26 16.53
CA GLN A 220 -8.02 -19.58 16.17
C GLN A 220 -6.90 -20.57 15.83
N PHE A 221 -5.93 -20.15 15.01
CA PHE A 221 -4.80 -20.98 14.61
C PHE A 221 -3.98 -21.47 15.80
N PHE A 222 -3.53 -20.57 16.68
CA PHE A 222 -2.72 -20.94 17.84
C PHE A 222 -3.52 -21.76 18.86
N TRP A 223 -4.81 -21.46 19.03
CA TRP A 223 -5.69 -22.21 19.92
C TRP A 223 -5.87 -23.66 19.47
N TYR A 224 -6.20 -23.90 18.20
CA TYR A 224 -6.38 -25.26 17.69
C TYR A 224 -5.08 -26.06 17.69
N GLN A 225 -3.94 -25.43 17.35
CA GLN A 225 -2.65 -26.09 17.49
C GLN A 225 -2.35 -26.48 18.94
N ALA A 226 -2.64 -25.60 19.91
CA ALA A 226 -2.43 -25.91 21.33
C ALA A 226 -3.33 -27.06 21.80
N LEU A 227 -4.59 -27.10 21.33
CA LEU A 227 -5.52 -28.18 21.64
C LEU A 227 -5.05 -29.53 21.08
N GLU A 228 -4.61 -29.55 19.82
CA GLU A 228 -4.11 -30.77 19.17
C GLU A 228 -2.84 -31.29 19.86
N ARG A 229 -1.91 -30.40 20.23
CA ARG A 229 -0.71 -30.75 21.02
C ARG A 229 -1.04 -31.31 22.39
N ARG A 230 -2.13 -30.87 23.03
CA ARG A 230 -2.58 -31.44 24.31
C ARG A 230 -3.17 -32.83 24.10
N ARG A 231 -3.95 -33.04 23.04
CA ARG A 231 -4.55 -34.33 22.70
C ARG A 231 -3.48 -35.39 22.44
N THR A 232 -2.44 -35.07 21.66
CA THR A 232 -1.35 -36.02 21.35
C THR A 232 -0.42 -36.32 22.53
N ARG A 233 -0.39 -35.49 23.57
CA ARG A 233 0.37 -35.76 24.81
C ARG A 233 -0.35 -36.70 25.77
N VAL A 234 -1.66 -36.85 25.62
CA VAL A 234 -2.52 -37.67 26.51
C VAL A 234 -2.87 -39.02 25.86
N ALA A 235 -2.72 -39.14 24.54
CA ALA A 235 -2.87 -40.38 23.77
C ALA A 235 -1.56 -41.18 23.77
#